data_AF-A0AAD3TRL4-F1
#
_entry.id   AF-A0AAD3TRL4-F1
#
_cell.length_a   1.000
_cell.length_b   1.000
_cell.length_c   1.000
_cell.angle_alpha   90.00
_cell.angle_beta   90.00
_cell.angle_gamma   90.00
#
_symmetry.space_group_name_H-M   'P 1'
#
loop_
_entity.id
_entity.type
_entity.pdbx_description
1 polymer ?
#
loop_
_entity_poly.entity_id
_entity_poly.type
_entity_poly.pdbx_seq_one_letter_code
_entity_poly.pdbx_strand_id
1 'polypeptide(L)' 'MAASTTASETEMKANHLPLGWRDQCSSLLIPLNICRHKTDYLPWKCEDERHVYEKCQYDDYVRRMKELVKQKNEAN' A
#
# COMPACT_ATOMS: atom_id res chain seq x y z
N MET A 1 -12.22 14.92 -3.71
CA MET A 1 -11.10 14.74 -2.77
C MET A 1 -10.36 13.48 -3.20
N ALA A 2 -9.25 13.59 -3.94
CA ALA A 2 -8.45 12.41 -4.24
C ALA A 2 -7.92 11.89 -2.90
N ALA A 3 -8.45 10.76 -2.42
CA ALA A 3 -7.99 10.17 -1.18
C ALA A 3 -6.50 9.88 -1.34
N SER A 4 -5.67 10.58 -0.57
CA SER A 4 -4.25 10.28 -0.48
C SER A 4 -4.12 8.80 -0.11
N THR A 5 -3.43 8.01 -0.92
CA THR A 5 -3.17 6.59 -0.65
C THR A 5 -2.22 6.39 0.54
N THR A 6 -1.70 7.50 1.09
CA THR A 6 -0.79 7.55 2.24
C THR A 6 -1.53 7.98 3.49
N ALA A 7 -1.43 7.18 4.56
CA ALA A 7 -1.99 7.50 5.87
C ALA A 7 -1.13 8.53 6.60
N SER A 8 -1.72 9.30 7.53
CA SER A 8 -0.95 10.19 8.40
C SER A 8 -0.08 9.38 9.38
N GLU A 9 1.00 9.98 9.89
CA GLU A 9 1.90 9.29 10.82
C GLU A 9 1.19 8.84 12.11
N THR A 10 0.26 9.65 12.61
CA THR A 10 -0.56 9.34 13.77
C THR A 10 -1.49 8.15 13.51
N GLU A 11 -2.12 8.07 12.34
CA GLU A 11 -2.95 6.94 11.94
C GLU A 11 -2.13 5.65 11.77
N MET A 12 -0.92 5.75 11.21
CA MET A 12 -0.03 4.61 11.07
C MET A 12 0.44 4.06 12.42
N LYS A 13 0.71 4.95 13.38
CA LYS A 13 1.05 4.56 14.76
C LYS A 13 -0.16 3.96 15.47
N ALA A 14 -1.34 4.57 15.36
CA ALA A 14 -2.57 4.07 15.98
C ALA A 14 -2.95 2.66 15.51
N ASN A 15 -2.73 2.35 14.24
CA ASN A 15 -2.99 1.04 13.66
C ASN A 15 -1.78 0.08 13.73
N HIS A 16 -0.72 0.43 14.46
CA HIS A 16 0.46 -0.41 14.68
C HIS A 16 1.06 -0.98 13.39
N LEU A 17 1.08 -0.18 12.32
CA LEU A 17 1.65 -0.60 11.03
C LEU A 17 3.17 -0.84 11.16
N PRO A 18 3.69 -2.02 10.77
CA PRO A 18 5.12 -2.28 10.75
C PRO A 18 5.84 -1.35 9.77
N LEU A 19 7.10 -1.02 10.04
CA LEU A 19 7.87 -0.03 9.26
C LEU A 19 7.93 -0.35 7.76
N GLY A 20 8.02 -1.64 7.39
CA GLY A 20 8.05 -2.06 5.98
C GLY A 20 6.78 -1.76 5.20
N TRP A 21 5.64 -1.57 5.89
CA TRP A 21 4.34 -1.31 5.28
C TRP A 21 3.90 0.16 5.40
N ARG A 22 4.79 1.05 5.87
CA ARG A 22 4.55 2.50 5.96
C ARG A 22 4.96 3.20 4.67
N ASP A 23 4.37 2.77 3.58
CA ASP A 23 4.62 3.27 2.24
C ASP A 23 3.51 4.22 1.76
N GLN A 24 3.57 4.59 0.48
CA GLN A 24 2.59 5.46 -0.18
C GLN A 24 1.20 4.82 -0.32
N CYS A 25 1.03 3.53 0.00
CA CYS A 25 -0.20 2.75 -0.09
C CYS A 25 -0.76 2.37 1.30
N SER A 26 -0.16 2.90 2.37
CA SER A 26 -0.50 2.58 3.76
C SER A 26 -1.95 2.88 4.15
N SER A 27 -2.63 3.86 3.52
CA SER A 27 -4.03 4.17 3.85
C SER A 27 -5.01 3.07 3.41
N LEU A 28 -4.65 2.29 2.39
CA LEU A 28 -5.44 1.15 1.90
C LEU A 28 -5.22 -0.11 2.73
N LEU A 29 -4.07 -0.22 3.39
CA LEU A 29 -3.74 -1.39 4.22
C LEU A 29 -4.51 -1.40 5.54
N ILE A 30 -4.81 -0.23 6.11
CA ILE A 30 -5.59 -0.10 7.34
C ILE A 30 -6.99 -0.76 7.22
N PRO A 31 -7.84 -0.39 6.24
CA PRO A 31 -9.15 -1.02 6.09
C PRO A 31 -9.05 -2.51 5.74
N LEU A 32 -8.05 -2.92 4.96
CA LEU A 32 -7.80 -4.34 4.66
C LEU A 32 -7.50 -5.15 5.93
N ASN A 33 -6.65 -4.64 6.81
CA ASN A 33 -6.32 -5.32 8.07
C ASN A 33 -7.54 -5.38 9.00
N ILE A 34 -8.35 -4.32 9.06
CA ILE A 34 -9.61 -4.32 9.82
C ILE A 34 -10.56 -5.40 9.26
N CYS A 35 -10.70 -5.50 7.94
CA CYS A 35 -11.55 -6.51 7.32
C CYS A 35 -11.04 -7.93 7.59
N ARG A 36 -9.73 -8.16 7.48
CA ARG A 36 -9.08 -9.44 7.82
C ARG A 36 -9.33 -9.87 9.26
N HIS A 37 -9.16 -8.96 10.21
CA HIS A 37 -9.45 -9.24 11.63
C HIS A 37 -10.93 -9.54 11.89
N LYS A 38 -11.85 -8.86 11.19
CA LYS A 38 -13.30 -9.10 11.33
C LYS A 38 -13.76 -10.42 10.72
N THR A 39 -13.02 -10.93 9.75
CA THR A 39 -13.40 -12.11 8.95
C THR A 39 -12.46 -13.29 9.21
N ASP A 40 -11.69 -13.28 10.30
CA ASP A 40 -10.74 -14.32 10.67
C ASP A 40 -9.77 -14.72 9.54
N TYR A 41 -9.35 -13.75 8.72
CA TYR A 41 -8.41 -13.93 7.62
C TYR A 41 -8.87 -14.94 6.55
N LEU A 42 -10.18 -15.13 6.37
CA LEU A 42 -10.71 -16.00 5.34
C LEU A 42 -10.33 -15.49 3.93
N PRO A 43 -9.81 -16.35 3.05
CA PRO A 43 -9.19 -15.92 1.79
C PRO A 43 -10.18 -15.39 0.73
N TRP A 44 -11.45 -15.78 0.82
CA TRP A 44 -12.54 -15.36 -0.07
C TRP A 44 -13.32 -14.13 0.44
N LYS A 45 -12.87 -13.53 1.55
CA LYS A 45 -13.43 -12.28 2.07
C LYS A 45 -12.40 -11.16 1.90
N CYS A 46 -12.88 -9.93 1.78
CA CYS A 46 -12.05 -8.72 1.61
C CYS A 46 -11.21 -8.71 0.31
N GLU A 47 -11.70 -9.35 -0.77
CA GLU A 47 -10.97 -9.44 -2.03
C GLU A 47 -10.84 -8.09 -2.74
N ASP A 48 -11.89 -7.27 -2.68
CA ASP A 48 -11.88 -5.94 -3.30
C ASP A 48 -10.84 -5.03 -2.64
N GLU A 49 -10.81 -4.97 -1.31
CA GLU A 49 -9.82 -4.19 -0.57
C GLU A 49 -8.41 -4.73 -0.79
N ARG A 50 -8.24 -6.05 -0.89
CA ARG A 50 -6.96 -6.68 -1.21
C ARG A 50 -6.49 -6.25 -2.59
N HIS A 51 -7.34 -6.37 -3.60
CA HIS A 51 -6.99 -6.06 -4.98
C HIS A 51 -6.68 -4.57 -5.17
N VAL A 52 -7.42 -3.69 -4.50
CA VAL A 52 -7.14 -2.25 -4.51
C VAL A 52 -5.76 -1.94 -3.89
N TYR A 53 -5.42 -2.58 -2.78
CA TYR A 53 -4.09 -2.46 -2.17
C TYR A 53 -2.97 -2.98 -3.08
N GLU A 54 -3.15 -4.17 -3.66
CA GLU A 54 -2.18 -4.79 -4.58
C GLU A 54 -1.95 -3.94 -5.83
N LYS A 55 -3.01 -3.35 -6.39
CA LYS A 55 -2.88 -2.42 -7.50
C LYS A 55 -2.02 -1.22 -7.14
N CYS A 56 -2.21 -0.64 -5.95
CA CYS A 56 -1.38 0.48 -5.50
C CYS A 56 0.10 0.09 -5.40
N GLN A 57 0.39 -1.09 -4.83
CA GLN A 57 1.76 -1.61 -4.73
C GLN A 57 2.40 -1.85 -6.10
N TYR A 58 1.62 -2.37 -7.05
CA TYR A 58 2.07 -2.56 -8.41
C TYR A 58 2.40 -1.23 -9.10
N ASP A 59 1.53 -0.23 -8.96
CA ASP A 59 1.74 1.10 -9.52
C ASP A 59 3.01 1.76 -8.93
N ASP A 60 3.27 1.59 -7.63
CA ASP A 60 4.52 2.03 -6.98
C ASP A 60 5.76 1.29 -7.49
N TYR A 61 5.68 -0.02 -7.64
CA TYR A 61 6.78 -0.82 -8.19
C TYR A 61 7.15 -0.37 -9.61
N VAL A 62 6.16 -0.16 -10.47
CA VAL A 62 6.38 0.34 -11.83
C VAL A 62 7.00 1.74 -11.82
N ARG A 63 6.59 2.62 -10.89
CA ARG A 63 7.21 3.94 -10.70
C ARG A 63 8.70 3.80 -10.38
N ARG A 64 9.06 2.96 -9.39
CA ARG A 64 10.46 2.71 -9.01
C ARG A 64 11.28 2.14 -10.17
N MET A 65 10.72 1.22 -10.96
CA MET A 65 11.39 0.70 -12.15
C MET A 65 11.71 1.81 -13.17
N LYS A 66 10.77 2.71 -13.43
CA LYS A 66 10.96 3.84 -14.35
C LYS A 66 12.05 4.79 -13.86
N GLU A 67 12.08 5.09 -12.57
CA GLU A 67 13.13 5.91 -11.94
C GLU A 67 14.51 5.25 -12.12
N LEU A 68 14.61 3.94 -11.91
CA LEU A 68 15.85 3.18 -12.06
C LEU A 68 16.34 3.15 -13.52
N VAL A 69 15.44 2.98 -14.49
CA VAL A 69 15.76 3.07 -15.92
C VAL A 69 16.25 4.47 -16.29
N LYS A 70 15.61 5.53 -15.76
CA LYS A 70 16.03 6.92 -15.99
C LYS A 70 17.46 7.15 -15.48
N GLN A 71 17.75 6.73 -14.24
CA GLN A 71 19.09 6.85 -13.66
C GLN A 71 20.14 6.09 -14.47
N LYS A 72 19.82 4.89 -14.96
CA LYS A 72 20.71 4.10 -15.80
C LYS A 72 21.01 4.78 -17.14
N ASN A 73 20.03 5.45 -17.74
CA ASN A 73 20.22 6.17 -18.99
C ASN A 73 21.03 7.45 -18.81
N GLU A 74 20.91 8.13 -17.67
CA GLU A 74 21.69 9.33 -17.33
C GLU A 74 23.15 9.01 -16.96
N ALA A 75 23.43 7.78 -16.52
CA ALA A 75 24.76 7.32 -16.18
C ALA A 75 25.58 6.80 -17.38
N ASN A 76 24.96 6.64 -18.56
CA ASN A 76 25.59 6.22 -19.81
C ASN A 76 25.86 7.43 -20.72
#